data_AF-A0A952XNY6-F1
#
_entry.id   AF-A0A952XNY6-F1
#
_cell.length_a   1.000
_cell.length_b   1.000
_cell.length_c   1.000
_cell.angle_alpha   90.00
_cell.angle_beta   90.00
_cell.angle_gamma   90.00
#
_symmetry.space_group_name_H-M   'P 1'
#
loop_
_entity.id
_entity.type
_entity.pdbx_description
1 polymer ?
#
loop_
_entity_poly.entity_id
_entity_poly.type
_entity_poly.pdbx_seq_one_letter_code
_entity_poly.pdbx_strand_id
1 'polypeptide(L)'
;MRLQAAIQGDLNGLLQAEVRAAEKAVTTGVRTASDGLKTELRGQITGAGLGTRLANTWRGEVYPKGRPSIGAAGFVFSKAPGIVRLYAEGGLIRSRQGLYLAIPTPAAGKFAAGRQKITPAAWERMHGQRLRLVARRGRPSLLVADNMRLTKRGRAAANTGRSKGAAFTRLAGRTTVPIFVLVRQVTVAKRLDVDGAARKWITALPQMVLRAWPREDPRHARS
;
A
#
# COMPACT_ATOMS: atom_id res chain seq x y z
N MET A 1 12.84 2.82 -46.51
CA MET A 1 13.90 2.10 -47.23
C MET A 1 14.93 3.13 -47.70
N ARG A 2 16.16 3.06 -47.18
CA ARG A 2 17.17 4.16 -47.24
C ARG A 2 18.41 3.77 -48.07
N LEU A 3 18.27 2.86 -49.02
CA LEU A 3 19.39 2.36 -49.84
C LEU A 3 19.90 3.37 -50.88
N GLN A 4 19.14 4.45 -51.18
CA GLN A 4 19.53 5.45 -52.19
C GLN A 4 20.33 6.66 -51.66
N ALA A 5 20.37 6.89 -50.34
CA ALA A 5 21.11 8.04 -49.78
C ALA A 5 22.62 7.77 -49.57
N ALA A 6 23.08 6.55 -49.86
CA ALA A 6 24.42 6.08 -49.52
C ALA A 6 25.53 6.52 -50.50
N ILE A 7 25.25 7.36 -51.50
CA ILE A 7 26.23 7.67 -52.54
C ILE A 7 26.98 9.00 -52.30
N GLN A 8 26.59 9.83 -51.32
CA GLN A 8 27.24 11.13 -51.10
C GLN A 8 27.30 11.66 -49.64
N GLY A 9 27.26 10.79 -48.62
CA GLY A 9 27.33 11.22 -47.21
C GLY A 9 27.91 10.19 -46.23
N ASP A 10 28.18 10.62 -44.98
CA ASP A 10 28.69 9.78 -43.88
C ASP A 10 27.60 8.86 -43.31
N LEU A 11 27.50 7.65 -43.86
CA LEU A 11 26.58 6.61 -43.43
C LEU A 11 26.74 6.24 -41.94
N ASN A 12 27.97 6.27 -41.41
CA ASN A 12 28.23 5.91 -40.02
C ASN A 12 27.61 6.93 -39.06
N GLY A 13 27.75 8.23 -39.37
CA GLY A 13 27.12 9.30 -38.60
C GLY A 13 25.59 9.19 -38.56
N LEU A 14 24.96 8.87 -39.71
CA LEU A 14 23.51 8.67 -39.79
C LEU A 14 23.03 7.46 -38.98
N LEU A 15 23.76 6.33 -39.05
CA LEU A 15 23.43 5.14 -38.27
C LEU A 15 23.56 5.38 -36.76
N GLN A 16 24.60 6.09 -36.32
CA GLN A 16 24.76 6.43 -34.90
C GLN A 16 23.66 7.36 -34.40
N ALA A 17 23.23 8.33 -35.23
CA ALA A 17 22.12 9.21 -34.89
C ALA A 17 20.81 8.42 -34.72
N GLU A 18 20.54 7.47 -35.62
CA GLU A 18 19.36 6.61 -35.56
C GLU A 18 19.37 5.72 -34.30
N VAL A 19 20.52 5.13 -33.95
CA VAL A 19 20.67 4.35 -32.71
C VAL A 19 20.37 5.21 -31.49
N ARG A 20 20.94 6.42 -31.39
CA ARG A 20 20.68 7.32 -30.25
C ARG A 20 19.19 7.72 -30.16
N ALA A 21 18.54 7.96 -31.30
CA ALA A 21 17.11 8.21 -31.35
C ALA A 21 16.31 7.01 -30.84
N ALA A 22 16.69 5.80 -31.25
CA ALA A 22 16.09 4.54 -30.78
C ALA A 22 16.21 4.36 -29.27
N GLU A 23 17.42 4.51 -28.71
CA GLU A 23 17.68 4.37 -27.28
C GLU A 23 16.82 5.35 -26.47
N LYS A 24 16.70 6.60 -26.93
CA LYS A 24 15.87 7.63 -26.30
C LYS A 24 14.39 7.29 -26.38
N ALA A 25 13.91 6.82 -27.52
CA ALA A 25 12.52 6.43 -27.73
C ALA A 25 12.14 5.23 -26.84
N VAL A 26 12.97 4.18 -26.83
CA VAL A 26 12.77 2.99 -25.99
C VAL A 26 12.76 3.36 -24.51
N THR A 27 13.76 4.13 -24.05
CA THR A 27 13.85 4.55 -22.65
C THR A 27 12.64 5.40 -22.23
N THR A 28 12.18 6.28 -23.11
CA THR A 28 10.99 7.10 -22.88
C THR A 28 9.74 6.24 -22.81
N GLY A 29 9.53 5.33 -23.77
CA GLY A 29 8.38 4.42 -23.80
C GLY A 29 8.31 3.54 -22.56
N VAL A 30 9.44 2.95 -22.15
CA VAL A 30 9.55 2.14 -20.92
C VAL A 30 9.22 2.96 -19.67
N ARG A 31 9.70 4.21 -19.59
CA ARG A 31 9.39 5.11 -18.48
C ARG A 31 7.89 5.43 -18.43
N THR A 32 7.30 5.81 -19.56
CA THR A 32 5.87 6.11 -19.66
C THR A 32 5.01 4.90 -19.27
N ALA A 33 5.36 3.70 -19.75
CA ALA A 33 4.64 2.47 -19.41
C ALA A 33 4.76 2.15 -17.91
N SER A 34 5.95 2.28 -17.34
CA SER A 34 6.20 2.01 -15.92
C SER A 34 5.46 3.00 -15.01
N ASP A 35 5.44 4.28 -15.37
CA ASP A 35 4.72 5.32 -14.64
C ASP A 35 3.20 5.16 -14.77
N GLY A 36 2.71 4.77 -15.95
CA GLY A 36 1.32 4.42 -16.20
C GLY A 36 0.86 3.24 -15.35
N LEU A 37 1.61 2.13 -15.38
CA LEU A 37 1.34 0.94 -14.57
C LEU A 37 1.31 1.29 -13.07
N LYS A 38 2.34 1.99 -12.58
CA LYS A 38 2.41 2.45 -11.18
C LYS A 38 1.19 3.30 -10.80
N THR A 39 0.74 4.18 -11.69
CA THR A 39 -0.42 5.06 -11.46
C THR A 39 -1.73 4.28 -11.45
N GLU A 40 -1.91 3.34 -12.38
CA GLU A 40 -3.08 2.47 -12.42
C GLU A 40 -3.17 1.59 -11.16
N LEU A 41 -2.07 0.98 -10.75
CA LEU A 41 -2.00 0.17 -9.52
C LEU A 41 -2.30 0.99 -8.26
N ARG A 42 -1.89 2.27 -8.23
CA ARG A 42 -2.28 3.21 -7.17
C ARG A 42 -3.79 3.49 -7.22
N GLY A 43 -4.33 3.71 -8.41
CA GLY A 43 -5.75 3.92 -8.65
C GLY A 43 -6.60 2.75 -8.20
N GLN A 44 -6.18 1.50 -8.49
CA GLN A 44 -6.88 0.30 -8.01
C GLN A 44 -6.94 0.26 -6.47
N ILE A 45 -5.85 0.57 -5.78
CA ILE A 45 -5.81 0.57 -4.31
C ILE A 45 -6.76 1.63 -3.73
N THR A 46 -6.75 2.85 -4.27
CA THR A 46 -7.64 3.92 -3.78
C THR A 46 -9.10 3.66 -4.16
N GLY A 47 -9.37 3.14 -5.36
CA GLY A 47 -10.71 2.73 -5.80
C GLY A 47 -11.28 1.58 -4.98
N ALA A 48 -10.42 0.69 -4.50
CA ALA A 48 -10.76 -0.32 -3.50
C ALA A 48 -10.87 0.24 -2.07
N GLY A 49 -10.76 1.55 -1.83
CA GLY A 49 -10.88 2.13 -0.49
C GLY A 49 -9.82 1.69 0.51
N LEU A 50 -8.68 1.15 0.04
CA LEU A 50 -7.56 0.71 0.90
C LEU A 50 -6.65 1.87 1.33
N GLY A 51 -6.92 3.07 0.79
CA GLY A 51 -6.32 4.33 1.21
C GLY A 51 -5.03 4.70 0.49
N THR A 52 -4.70 5.99 0.53
CA THR A 52 -3.56 6.58 -0.18
C THR A 52 -2.21 6.11 0.33
N ARG A 53 -2.11 5.78 1.63
CA ARG A 53 -0.87 5.28 2.23
C ARG A 53 -0.41 3.96 1.60
N LEU A 54 -1.34 3.03 1.36
CA LEU A 54 -1.03 1.76 0.69
C LEU A 54 -0.73 2.02 -0.79
N ALA A 55 -1.47 2.92 -1.45
CA ALA A 55 -1.23 3.24 -2.85
C ALA A 55 0.21 3.75 -3.07
N ASN A 56 0.67 4.65 -2.20
CA ASN A 56 2.02 5.22 -2.24
C ASN A 56 3.15 4.21 -1.94
N THR A 57 2.82 2.97 -1.59
CA THR A 57 3.81 1.88 -1.50
C THR A 57 4.26 1.40 -2.88
N TRP A 58 3.46 1.57 -3.94
CA TRP A 58 3.90 1.30 -5.31
C TRP A 58 4.99 2.28 -5.73
N ARG A 59 6.08 1.73 -6.24
CA ARG A 59 7.28 2.39 -6.74
C ARG A 59 7.58 1.91 -8.14
N GLY A 60 8.28 2.73 -8.90
CA GLY A 60 8.72 2.41 -10.25
C GLY A 60 10.14 2.92 -10.41
N GLU A 61 10.99 2.09 -11.00
CA GLU A 61 12.36 2.42 -11.36
C GLU A 61 12.58 2.06 -12.85
N VAL A 62 13.43 2.83 -13.52
CA VAL A 62 13.80 2.60 -14.92
C VAL A 62 15.32 2.48 -15.00
N TYR A 63 15.78 1.47 -15.72
CA TYR A 63 17.20 1.15 -15.90
C TYR A 63 17.59 1.17 -17.38
N PRO A 64 18.87 1.44 -17.70
CA PRO A 64 19.90 1.92 -16.79
C PRO A 64 19.60 3.35 -16.27
N LYS A 65 20.15 3.68 -15.10
CA LYS A 65 19.98 5.04 -14.53
C LYS A 65 20.90 6.03 -15.25
N GLY A 66 20.41 7.24 -15.48
CA GLY A 66 21.21 8.35 -15.99
C GLY A 66 21.50 8.38 -17.49
N ARG A 67 21.14 7.34 -18.26
CA ARG A 67 21.33 7.32 -19.71
C ARG A 67 20.21 6.57 -20.45
N PRO A 68 19.87 6.98 -21.69
CA PRO A 68 19.08 6.15 -22.58
C PRO A 68 19.80 4.83 -22.91
N SER A 69 19.03 3.81 -23.24
CA SER A 69 19.55 2.53 -23.75
C SER A 69 18.48 1.82 -24.57
N ILE A 70 18.92 1.06 -25.57
CA ILE A 70 18.07 0.15 -26.32
C ILE A 70 17.53 -0.98 -25.44
N GLY A 71 18.30 -1.37 -24.40
CA GLY A 71 17.94 -2.37 -23.41
C GLY A 71 17.25 -1.78 -22.18
N ALA A 72 16.54 -0.65 -22.31
CA ALA A 72 15.90 -0.03 -21.17
C ALA A 72 14.83 -0.95 -20.55
N ALA A 73 14.79 -1.03 -19.22
CA ALA A 73 13.88 -1.87 -18.48
C ALA A 73 13.17 -1.09 -17.36
N GLY A 74 11.89 -1.39 -17.15
CA GLY A 74 11.05 -0.79 -16.12
C GLY A 74 10.72 -1.80 -15.03
N PHE A 75 10.91 -1.43 -13.77
CA PHE A 75 10.60 -2.27 -12.61
C PHE A 75 9.60 -1.57 -11.69
N VAL A 76 8.39 -2.13 -11.59
CA VAL A 76 7.31 -1.61 -10.73
C VAL A 76 7.05 -2.58 -9.59
N PHE A 77 7.11 -2.10 -8.34
CA PHE A 77 7.03 -2.93 -7.15
C PHE A 77 6.34 -2.22 -5.98
N SER A 78 5.83 -2.98 -5.01
CA SER A 78 5.25 -2.42 -3.78
C SER A 78 6.18 -2.61 -2.60
N LYS A 79 6.32 -1.58 -1.75
CA LYS A 79 6.94 -1.69 -0.41
C LYS A 79 6.10 -2.46 0.62
N ALA A 80 4.88 -2.88 0.26
CA ALA A 80 3.98 -3.67 1.11
C ALA A 80 3.45 -4.91 0.36
N PRO A 81 4.34 -5.78 -0.14
CA PRO A 81 3.96 -6.86 -1.07
C PRO A 81 2.96 -7.84 -0.46
N GLY A 82 3.09 -8.17 0.83
CA GLY A 82 2.15 -9.08 1.50
C GLY A 82 0.72 -8.53 1.60
N ILE A 83 0.55 -7.22 1.80
CA ILE A 83 -0.79 -6.60 1.83
C ILE A 83 -1.37 -6.56 0.43
N VAL A 84 -0.58 -6.15 -0.57
CA VAL A 84 -1.01 -6.13 -1.98
C VAL A 84 -1.44 -7.54 -2.42
N ARG A 85 -0.61 -8.54 -2.15
CA ARG A 85 -0.89 -9.95 -2.49
C ARG A 85 -2.19 -10.44 -1.87
N LEU A 86 -2.41 -10.17 -0.58
CA LEU A 86 -3.65 -10.52 0.11
C LEU A 86 -4.90 -9.99 -0.62
N TYR A 87 -4.85 -8.77 -1.15
CA TYR A 87 -5.98 -8.20 -1.89
C TYR A 87 -5.98 -8.54 -3.39
N ALA A 88 -4.87 -9.00 -3.96
CA ALA A 88 -4.81 -9.49 -5.34
C ALA A 88 -5.31 -10.94 -5.47
N GLU A 89 -5.11 -11.76 -4.44
CA GLU A 89 -5.51 -13.16 -4.40
C GLU A 89 -6.81 -13.38 -3.59
N GLY A 90 -7.07 -12.51 -2.61
CA GLY A 90 -7.98 -12.81 -1.51
C GLY A 90 -7.31 -13.72 -0.48
N GLY A 91 -7.89 -13.87 0.70
CA GLY A 91 -7.32 -14.78 1.70
C GLY A 91 -7.99 -14.76 3.06
N LEU A 92 -7.56 -15.70 3.90
CA LEU A 92 -8.04 -15.85 5.27
C LEU A 92 -6.98 -15.36 6.26
N ILE A 93 -7.33 -14.36 7.06
CA ILE A 93 -6.50 -13.91 8.18
C ILE A 93 -6.97 -14.65 9.43
N ARG A 94 -6.04 -15.34 10.09
CA ARG A 94 -6.24 -15.97 11.39
C ARG A 94 -5.05 -15.70 12.30
N SER A 95 -5.25 -15.86 13.60
CA SER A 95 -4.15 -15.73 14.55
C SER A 95 -3.14 -16.86 14.37
N ARG A 96 -1.85 -16.55 14.51
CA ARG A 96 -0.75 -17.53 14.41
C ARG A 96 -0.59 -18.36 15.69
N GLN A 97 -0.88 -17.76 16.84
CA GLN A 97 -0.49 -18.27 18.16
C GLN A 97 -1.68 -18.43 19.12
N GLY A 98 -2.90 -18.14 18.68
CA GLY A 98 -4.06 -18.17 19.55
C GLY A 98 -5.37 -18.35 18.78
N LEU A 99 -6.46 -18.43 19.52
CA LEU A 99 -7.79 -18.70 18.95
C LEU A 99 -8.42 -17.48 18.29
N TYR A 100 -8.05 -16.27 18.72
CA TYR A 100 -8.71 -15.03 18.32
C TYR A 100 -7.73 -14.00 17.74
N LEU A 101 -8.23 -13.25 16.77
CA LEU A 101 -7.74 -11.93 16.40
C LEU A 101 -8.40 -10.90 17.32
N ALA A 102 -7.58 -10.16 18.07
CA ALA A 102 -8.03 -9.06 18.90
C ALA A 102 -8.06 -7.75 18.09
N ILE A 103 -9.26 -7.30 17.73
CA ILE A 103 -9.48 -6.05 17.01
C ILE A 103 -9.76 -4.96 18.05
N PRO A 104 -8.89 -3.93 18.17
CA PRO A 104 -9.11 -2.86 19.14
C PRO A 104 -10.31 -2.02 18.74
N THR A 105 -11.15 -1.70 19.72
CA THR A 105 -12.17 -0.65 19.61
C THR A 105 -11.53 0.73 19.76
N PRO A 106 -12.24 1.83 19.45
CA PRO A 106 -11.75 3.17 19.76
C PRO A 106 -11.39 3.37 21.25
N ALA A 107 -12.09 2.65 22.14
CA ALA A 107 -11.86 2.72 23.58
C ALA A 107 -10.48 2.20 24.02
N ALA A 108 -9.91 1.25 23.26
CA ALA A 108 -8.56 0.74 23.52
C ALA A 108 -7.46 1.77 23.27
N GLY A 109 -7.74 2.80 22.46
CA GLY A 109 -6.72 3.68 21.91
C GLY A 109 -5.94 3.02 20.76
N LYS A 110 -5.03 3.79 20.16
CA LYS A 110 -4.34 3.39 18.92
C LYS A 110 -3.04 2.63 19.17
N PHE A 111 -2.32 3.00 20.23
CA PHE A 111 -0.96 2.52 20.48
C PHE A 111 -0.72 2.28 21.97
N ALA A 112 0.16 1.33 22.25
CA ALA A 112 0.77 1.14 23.56
C ALA A 112 2.05 2.01 23.68
N ALA A 113 2.80 1.80 24.78
CA ALA A 113 4.13 2.37 24.95
C ALA A 113 5.03 2.14 23.72
N GLY A 114 5.88 3.12 23.40
CA GLY A 114 6.78 3.04 22.24
C GLY A 114 6.08 3.04 20.87
N ARG A 115 4.81 3.48 20.79
CA ARG A 115 4.00 3.51 19.55
C ARG A 115 3.74 2.13 18.94
N GLN A 116 3.86 1.07 19.72
CA GLN A 116 3.53 -0.29 19.28
C GLN A 116 2.01 -0.44 19.13
N LYS A 117 1.58 -1.34 18.22
CA LYS A 117 0.16 -1.68 18.05
C LYS A 117 -0.40 -2.15 19.40
N ILE A 118 -1.54 -1.59 19.80
CA ILE A 118 -2.19 -2.00 21.05
C ILE A 118 -2.61 -3.48 20.95
N THR A 119 -2.22 -4.27 21.93
CA THR A 119 -2.63 -5.66 22.13
C THR A 119 -3.33 -5.79 23.48
N PRO A 120 -4.11 -6.85 23.72
CA PRO A 120 -4.72 -7.07 25.03
C PRO A 120 -3.70 -6.98 26.18
N ALA A 121 -2.61 -7.75 26.11
CA ALA A 121 -1.58 -7.75 27.15
C ALA A 121 -0.88 -6.39 27.32
N ALA A 122 -0.68 -5.64 26.23
CA ALA A 122 -0.10 -4.30 26.32
C ALA A 122 -1.08 -3.29 26.93
N TRP A 123 -2.37 -3.41 26.62
CA TRP A 123 -3.42 -2.58 27.20
C TRP A 123 -3.55 -2.82 28.71
N GLU A 124 -3.55 -4.08 29.15
CA GLU A 124 -3.60 -4.45 30.57
C GLU A 124 -2.40 -3.89 31.34
N ARG A 125 -1.18 -4.07 30.82
CA ARG A 125 0.04 -3.51 31.42
C ARG A 125 0.00 -1.99 31.53
N MET A 126 -0.51 -1.30 30.51
CA MET A 126 -0.56 0.17 30.49
C MET A 126 -1.58 0.73 31.47
N HIS A 127 -2.68 0.02 31.73
CA HIS A 127 -3.76 0.50 32.61
C HIS A 127 -3.76 -0.15 34.00
N GLY A 128 -2.90 -1.13 34.25
CA GLY A 128 -2.84 -1.86 35.53
C GLY A 128 -4.10 -2.66 35.83
N GLN A 129 -4.85 -3.06 34.80
CA GLN A 129 -6.13 -3.75 34.94
C GLN A 129 -6.24 -4.92 33.97
N ARG A 130 -6.73 -6.06 34.48
CA ARG A 130 -7.00 -7.24 33.65
C ARG A 130 -8.31 -7.08 32.87
N LEU A 131 -8.27 -7.51 31.62
CA LEU A 131 -9.44 -7.58 30.76
C LEU A 131 -10.22 -8.86 31.06
N ARG A 132 -11.54 -8.75 31.10
CA ARG A 132 -12.45 -9.88 31.28
C ARG A 132 -12.97 -10.34 29.93
N LEU A 133 -12.93 -11.65 29.68
CA LEU A 133 -13.54 -12.26 28.51
C LEU A 133 -15.05 -12.36 28.69
N VAL A 134 -15.80 -11.85 27.72
CA VAL A 134 -17.25 -12.02 27.61
C VAL A 134 -17.54 -12.82 26.34
N ALA A 135 -17.84 -14.10 26.52
CA ALA A 135 -18.29 -14.97 25.44
C ALA A 135 -19.72 -14.61 25.05
N ARG A 136 -20.01 -14.60 23.74
CA ARG A 136 -21.35 -14.26 23.23
C ARG A 136 -21.77 -15.30 22.19
N ARG A 137 -22.90 -15.96 22.40
CA ARG A 137 -23.42 -16.95 21.44
C ARG A 137 -23.80 -16.24 20.13
N GLY A 138 -23.32 -16.76 19.00
CA GLY A 138 -23.60 -16.21 17.66
C GLY A 138 -23.01 -14.82 17.37
N ARG A 139 -22.17 -14.26 18.25
CA ARG A 139 -21.54 -12.95 18.08
C ARG A 139 -20.06 -13.02 18.44
N PRO A 140 -19.21 -12.11 17.92
CA PRO A 140 -17.80 -12.04 18.32
C PRO A 140 -17.66 -11.94 19.84
N SER A 141 -16.68 -12.61 20.45
CA SER A 141 -16.44 -12.44 21.89
C SER A 141 -15.81 -11.07 22.17
N LEU A 142 -15.86 -10.60 23.41
CA LEU A 142 -15.27 -9.30 23.80
C LEU A 142 -14.23 -9.47 24.89
N LEU A 143 -13.21 -8.63 24.86
CA LEU A 143 -12.42 -8.31 26.04
C LEU A 143 -12.89 -6.96 26.56
N VAL A 144 -13.41 -6.93 27.78
CA VAL A 144 -13.96 -5.75 28.43
C VAL A 144 -13.11 -5.33 29.62
N ALA A 145 -13.11 -4.03 29.92
CA ALA A 145 -12.57 -3.49 31.15
C ALA A 145 -13.72 -2.99 32.03
N ASP A 146 -13.80 -3.53 33.24
CA ASP A 146 -14.81 -3.15 34.24
C ASP A 146 -14.40 -1.86 34.97
N ASN A 147 -15.37 -1.13 35.56
CA ASN A 147 -15.08 0.06 36.37
C ASN A 147 -14.28 1.15 35.61
N MET A 148 -14.54 1.29 34.31
CA MET A 148 -13.95 2.32 33.47
C MET A 148 -14.87 3.53 33.35
N ARG A 149 -14.28 4.65 32.93
CA ARG A 149 -14.99 5.80 32.36
C ARG A 149 -14.52 6.04 30.93
N LEU A 150 -15.38 6.61 30.10
CA LEU A 150 -14.99 7.10 28.79
C LEU A 150 -14.53 8.56 28.87
N THR A 151 -13.40 8.85 28.26
CA THR A 151 -12.92 10.23 28.06
C THR A 151 -13.73 10.92 26.97
N LYS A 152 -13.63 12.26 26.86
CA LYS A 152 -14.22 13.02 25.74
C LYS A 152 -13.81 12.51 24.35
N ARG A 153 -12.68 11.81 24.26
CA ARG A 153 -12.16 11.18 23.03
C ARG A 153 -12.61 9.71 22.87
N GLY A 154 -13.56 9.24 23.67
CA GLY A 154 -14.08 7.88 23.62
C GLY A 154 -13.12 6.79 24.12
N ARG A 155 -12.02 7.15 24.78
CA ARG A 155 -11.04 6.19 25.32
C ARG A 155 -11.42 5.73 26.72
N ALA A 156 -11.20 4.45 27.01
CA ALA A 156 -11.30 3.93 28.37
C ALA A 156 -10.20 4.54 29.25
N ALA A 157 -10.58 4.98 30.44
CA ALA A 157 -9.66 5.46 31.46
C ALA A 157 -10.12 4.94 32.83
N ALA A 158 -9.16 4.79 33.74
CA ALA A 158 -9.44 4.39 35.10
C ALA A 158 -10.49 5.31 35.75
N ASN A 159 -11.52 4.73 36.37
CA ASN A 159 -12.50 5.48 37.14
C ASN A 159 -12.00 5.69 38.58
N THR A 160 -10.89 6.42 38.71
CA THR A 160 -10.26 6.70 39.99
C THR A 160 -10.47 8.15 40.42
N GLY A 161 -10.68 8.36 41.71
CA GLY A 161 -10.64 9.65 42.38
C GLY A 161 -9.41 9.77 43.26
N ARG A 162 -9.13 10.99 43.72
CA ARG A 162 -8.18 11.24 44.80
C ARG A 162 -8.92 11.89 45.94
N SER A 163 -8.67 11.44 47.16
CA SER A 163 -9.13 12.09 48.39
C SER A 163 -8.03 11.95 49.44
N LYS A 164 -7.71 13.03 50.14
CA LYS A 164 -6.67 13.08 51.19
C LYS A 164 -5.35 12.40 50.78
N GLY A 165 -4.90 12.63 49.54
CA GLY A 165 -3.65 12.05 48.99
C GLY A 165 -3.74 10.60 48.50
N ALA A 166 -4.77 9.84 48.86
CA ALA A 166 -4.95 8.47 48.41
C ALA A 166 -5.79 8.39 47.11
N ALA A 167 -5.37 7.53 46.19
CA ALA A 167 -6.18 7.18 45.02
C ALA A 167 -7.19 6.10 45.42
N PHE A 168 -8.46 6.29 45.04
CA PHE A 168 -9.51 5.31 45.28
C PHE A 168 -10.33 5.07 44.02
N THR A 169 -10.96 3.91 43.92
CA THR A 169 -11.89 3.60 42.84
C THR A 169 -13.26 4.22 43.15
N ARG A 170 -13.81 5.02 42.22
CA ARG A 170 -15.15 5.58 42.39
C ARG A 170 -16.22 4.51 42.18
N LEU A 171 -17.27 4.54 43.00
CA LEU A 171 -18.47 3.70 42.85
C LEU A 171 -19.43 4.27 41.79
N ALA A 172 -19.57 5.61 41.73
CA ALA A 172 -20.38 6.28 40.74
C ALA A 172 -19.70 6.31 39.36
N GLY A 173 -20.49 6.20 38.29
CA GLY A 173 -20.00 6.26 36.91
C GLY A 173 -19.21 5.03 36.44
N ARG A 174 -19.37 3.90 37.13
CA ARG A 174 -18.78 2.61 36.75
C ARG A 174 -19.38 2.12 35.44
N THR A 175 -18.56 1.95 34.42
CA THR A 175 -18.99 1.34 33.15
C THR A 175 -18.11 0.16 32.78
N THR A 176 -18.73 -0.83 32.14
CA THR A 176 -18.02 -1.93 31.49
C THR A 176 -17.79 -1.52 30.05
N VAL A 177 -16.53 -1.31 29.67
CA VAL A 177 -16.18 -0.81 28.35
C VAL A 177 -15.58 -1.93 27.51
N PRO A 178 -16.16 -2.26 26.34
CA PRO A 178 -15.52 -3.16 25.38
C PRO A 178 -14.22 -2.56 24.87
N ILE A 179 -13.11 -3.26 25.06
CA ILE A 179 -11.78 -2.81 24.64
C ILE A 179 -11.39 -3.51 23.33
N PHE A 180 -11.57 -4.83 23.23
CA PHE A 180 -11.32 -5.57 21.99
C PHE A 180 -12.53 -6.40 21.58
N VAL A 181 -12.73 -6.49 20.26
CA VAL A 181 -13.59 -7.48 19.63
C VAL A 181 -12.74 -8.67 19.22
N LEU A 182 -13.14 -9.87 19.61
CA LEU A 182 -12.45 -11.12 19.33
C LEU A 182 -13.16 -11.88 18.22
N VAL A 183 -12.49 -12.04 17.08
CA VAL A 183 -12.96 -12.83 15.94
C VAL A 183 -11.98 -13.98 15.70
N ARG A 184 -12.47 -15.15 15.27
CA ARG A 184 -11.59 -16.31 15.03
C ARG A 184 -10.73 -16.11 13.78
N GLN A 185 -11.35 -15.60 12.73
CA GLN A 185 -10.73 -15.35 11.43
C GLN A 185 -11.48 -14.27 10.68
N VAL A 186 -10.83 -13.66 9.70
CA VAL A 186 -11.43 -12.69 8.78
C VAL A 186 -11.09 -13.09 7.35
N THR A 187 -12.12 -13.23 6.52
CA THR A 187 -11.94 -13.46 5.08
C THR A 187 -11.83 -12.12 4.37
N VAL A 188 -10.84 -12.01 3.50
CA VAL A 188 -10.58 -10.85 2.64
C VAL A 188 -10.87 -11.25 1.21
N ALA A 189 -11.82 -10.56 0.57
CA ALA A 189 -12.11 -10.76 -0.83
C ALA A 189 -10.97 -10.20 -1.72
N LYS A 190 -10.81 -10.77 -2.90
CA LYS A 190 -9.97 -10.18 -3.95
C LYS A 190 -10.53 -8.83 -4.38
N ARG A 191 -9.68 -7.81 -4.46
CA ARG A 191 -10.02 -6.42 -4.81
C ARG A 191 -9.05 -5.76 -5.79
N LEU A 192 -7.90 -6.38 -6.05
CA LEU A 192 -6.87 -5.85 -6.94
C LEU A 192 -6.66 -6.80 -8.13
N ASP A 193 -6.40 -6.23 -9.30
CA ASP A 193 -6.00 -6.94 -10.51
C ASP A 193 -4.63 -6.46 -10.96
N VAL A 194 -3.60 -6.90 -10.23
CA VAL A 194 -2.21 -6.52 -10.49
C VAL A 194 -1.73 -7.12 -11.81
N ASP A 195 -2.07 -8.38 -12.07
CA ASP A 195 -1.65 -9.08 -13.28
C ASP A 195 -2.33 -8.53 -14.54
N GLY A 196 -3.62 -8.18 -14.45
CA GLY A 196 -4.34 -7.54 -15.55
C GLY A 196 -3.74 -6.18 -15.90
N ALA A 197 -3.45 -5.35 -14.89
CA ALA A 197 -2.75 -4.08 -15.11
C ALA A 197 -1.36 -4.31 -15.74
N ALA A 198 -0.57 -5.26 -15.23
CA ALA A 198 0.75 -5.57 -15.78
C ALA A 198 0.66 -5.97 -17.26
N ARG A 199 -0.22 -6.92 -17.62
CA ARG A 199 -0.44 -7.35 -19.00
C ARG A 199 -0.83 -6.18 -19.90
N LYS A 200 -1.80 -5.36 -19.47
CA LYS A 200 -2.26 -4.19 -20.23
C LYS A 200 -1.11 -3.24 -20.59
N TRP A 201 -0.26 -2.90 -19.63
CA TRP A 201 0.85 -1.96 -19.86
C TRP A 201 2.01 -2.59 -20.64
N ILE A 202 2.26 -3.89 -20.48
CA ILE A 202 3.21 -4.63 -21.32
C ILE A 202 2.74 -4.64 -22.79
N THR A 203 1.47 -4.93 -23.04
CA THR A 203 0.90 -4.93 -24.40
C THR A 203 0.93 -3.54 -25.05
N ALA A 204 0.76 -2.47 -24.26
CA ALA A 204 0.79 -1.10 -24.76
C ALA A 204 2.21 -0.53 -24.97
N LEU A 205 3.25 -1.17 -24.40
CA LEU A 205 4.63 -0.67 -24.41
C LEU A 205 5.18 -0.40 -25.83
N PRO A 206 5.02 -1.29 -26.83
CA PRO A 206 5.54 -1.02 -28.18
C PRO A 206 4.99 0.28 -28.78
N GLN A 207 3.70 0.57 -28.56
CA GLN A 207 3.08 1.81 -29.04
C GLN A 207 3.63 3.05 -28.31
N MET A 208 4.02 2.93 -27.04
CA MET A 208 4.66 4.04 -26.31
C MET A 208 6.06 4.33 -26.82
N VAL A 209 6.82 3.28 -27.16
CA VAL A 209 8.13 3.43 -27.81
C VAL A 209 7.97 4.11 -29.18
N LEU A 210 7.04 3.64 -30.01
CA LEU A 210 6.79 4.22 -31.33
C LEU A 210 6.35 5.69 -31.25
N ARG A 211 5.52 6.06 -30.28
CA ARG A 211 5.11 7.46 -30.06
C ARG A 211 6.26 8.35 -29.61
N ALA A 212 7.23 7.80 -28.89
CA ALA A 212 8.41 8.51 -28.43
C ALA A 212 9.51 8.58 -29.50
N TRP A 213 9.37 7.82 -30.61
CA TRP A 213 10.31 7.89 -31.72
C TRP A 213 10.19 9.25 -32.41
N PRO A 214 11.31 9.95 -32.68
CA PRO A 214 11.28 11.19 -33.43
C PRO A 214 10.58 10.99 -34.77
N ARG A 215 9.52 11.77 -35.03
CA ARG A 215 8.95 11.88 -36.37
C ARG A 215 9.87 12.77 -37.20
N GLU A 216 10.10 12.40 -38.46
CA GLU A 216 10.94 13.19 -39.37
C GLU A 216 10.46 14.65 -39.44
N ASP A 217 11.40 15.59 -39.40
CA ASP A 217 11.12 16.98 -39.73
C ASP A 217 10.94 17.08 -41.25
N PRO A 218 9.76 17.44 -41.77
CA PRO A 218 9.50 17.50 -43.22
C PRO A 218 10.35 18.55 -43.95
N ARG A 219 11.16 19.35 -43.24
CA ARG A 219 11.99 20.42 -43.79
C ARG A 219 13.28 19.96 -44.49
N HIS A 220 13.65 18.68 -44.40
CA HIS A 220 14.87 18.14 -45.05
C HIS A 220 14.59 17.30 -46.30
N ALA A 221 13.34 17.24 -46.76
CA ALA A 221 12.93 16.51 -47.98
C ALA A 221 12.85 17.41 -49.23
N ARG A 222 13.38 18.64 -49.19
CA ARG A 222 13.26 19.65 -50.27
C ARG A 222 14.58 20.34 -50.66
N SER A 223 15.74 19.74 -50.40
CA SER A 223 17.02 20.25 -50.91
C SER A 223 17.73 19.21 -51.75
#